data_AF-I6C7M8-F1
#
_entry.id   AF-I6C7M8-F1
#
_cell.length_a   1.000
_cell.length_b   1.000
_cell.length_c   1.000
_cell.angle_alpha   90.00
_cell.angle_beta   90.00
_cell.angle_gamma   90.00
#
_symmetry.space_group_name_H-M   'P 1'
#
loop_
_entity.id
_entity.type
_entity.pdbx_description
1 polymer ?
#
loop_
_entity_poly.entity_id
_entity_poly.type
_entity_poly.pdbx_seq_one_letter_code
_entity_poly.pdbx_strand_id
1 'polypeptide(L)'
;MTSRRDWQLQQLGITQWSLRRPGALQGEIAIAIPAHVRLVMVANDLPALTDPLVSDVLRALTVSPDQVLQLTPEKIAMLPQGSRCNSWRLGTDEPLSLEGAQVASPALTELRANPTARAALWQQICTYEHDFFPRND
;
A
#
# COMPACT_ATOMS: atom_id res chain seq x y z
N MET A 1 19.74 -0.68 22.69
CA MET A 1 20.19 -0.45 24.08
C MET A 1 18.94 -0.19 24.92
N THR A 2 18.62 -1.07 25.88
CA THR A 2 17.52 -0.85 26.82
C THR A 2 17.86 0.33 27.73
N SER A 3 16.97 1.31 27.82
CA SER A 3 17.21 2.48 28.66
C SER A 3 17.11 2.09 30.15
N ARG A 4 17.74 2.87 31.05
CA ARG A 4 17.59 2.70 32.50
C ARG A 4 16.12 2.65 32.94
N ARG A 5 15.25 3.38 32.23
CA ARG A 5 13.81 3.41 32.45
C ARG A 5 13.15 2.08 32.08
N ASP A 6 13.52 1.47 30.95
CA ASP A 6 12.95 0.20 30.51
C ASP A 6 13.29 -0.94 31.48
N TRP A 7 14.53 -0.94 31.97
CA TRP A 7 14.99 -1.90 32.97
C TRP A 7 14.21 -1.77 34.29
N GLN A 8 13.97 -0.54 34.76
CA GLN A 8 13.17 -0.30 35.98
C GLN A 8 11.71 -0.74 35.83
N LEU A 9 11.09 -0.49 34.68
CA LEU A 9 9.72 -0.93 34.41
C LEU A 9 9.61 -2.46 34.42
N GLN A 10 10.62 -3.15 33.86
CA GLN A 10 10.68 -4.61 33.90
C GLN A 10 10.81 -5.17 35.32
N GLN A 11 11.62 -4.54 36.20
CA GLN A 11 11.74 -4.96 37.62
C GLN A 11 10.44 -4.78 38.41
N LEU A 12 9.58 -3.85 38.00
CA LEU A 12 8.26 -3.62 38.59
C LEU A 12 7.18 -4.57 38.03
N GLY A 13 7.54 -5.50 37.14
CA GLY A 13 6.59 -6.39 36.48
C GLY A 13 5.70 -5.70 35.43
N ILE A 14 6.10 -4.51 34.96
CA ILE A 14 5.34 -3.73 33.97
C ILE A 14 5.83 -4.09 32.56
N THR A 15 4.98 -4.79 31.81
CA THR A 15 5.20 -5.04 30.39
C THR A 15 4.96 -3.77 29.58
N GLN A 16 5.96 -3.32 28.82
CA GLN A 16 5.82 -2.20 27.89
C GLN A 16 5.10 -2.66 26.62
N TRP A 17 3.91 -2.12 26.38
CA TRP A 17 3.18 -2.31 25.13
C TRP A 17 3.43 -1.13 24.21
N SER A 18 3.78 -1.39 22.95
CA SER A 18 3.77 -0.37 21.90
C SER A 18 2.41 -0.38 21.19
N LEU A 19 1.83 0.81 21.03
CA LEU A 19 0.60 0.95 20.24
C LEU A 19 0.94 0.72 18.77
N ARG A 20 0.27 -0.24 18.14
CA ARG A 20 0.39 -0.42 16.67
C ARG A 20 -0.23 0.74 15.89
N ARG A 21 -1.25 1.40 16.46
CA ARG A 21 -1.97 2.53 15.85
C ARG A 21 -2.12 3.69 16.85
N PRO A 22 -1.06 4.45 17.13
CA PRO A 22 -1.13 5.57 18.06
C PRO A 22 -2.16 6.64 17.63
N GLY A 23 -2.38 6.82 16.31
CA GLY A 23 -3.36 7.76 15.77
C GLY A 23 -4.83 7.41 16.07
N ALA A 24 -5.16 6.16 16.40
CA ALA A 24 -6.53 5.78 16.77
C ALA A 24 -6.98 6.44 18.10
N LEU A 25 -6.04 6.86 18.94
CA LEU A 25 -6.31 7.52 20.22
C LEU A 25 -6.50 9.04 20.08
N GLN A 26 -6.26 9.64 18.91
CA GLN A 26 -6.37 11.08 18.68
C GLN A 26 -7.79 11.53 18.28
N GLY A 27 -8.78 10.63 18.32
CA GLY A 27 -10.09 10.82 17.70
C GLY A 27 -10.03 10.34 16.25
N GLU A 28 -11.06 9.64 15.79
CA GLU A 28 -11.12 8.91 14.51
C GLU A 28 -10.82 9.79 13.28
N ILE A 29 -9.56 9.96 12.91
CA ILE A 29 -9.16 10.40 11.58
C ILE A 29 -8.78 9.13 10.81
N ALA A 30 -9.79 8.31 10.51
CA ALA A 30 -9.62 7.21 9.57
C ALA A 30 -9.53 7.80 8.16
N ILE A 31 -8.52 7.39 7.40
CA ILE A 31 -8.43 7.76 5.99
C ILE A 31 -9.53 6.96 5.28
N ALA A 32 -10.58 7.63 4.80
CA ALA A 32 -11.59 6.98 3.98
C ALA A 32 -11.11 6.90 2.53
N ILE A 33 -11.36 5.77 1.85
CA ILE A 33 -11.12 5.64 0.41
C ILE A 33 -12.29 6.34 -0.32
N PRO A 34 -12.03 7.40 -1.12
CA PRO A 34 -13.08 8.06 -1.88
C PRO A 34 -13.77 7.10 -2.86
N ALA A 35 -15.08 7.29 -3.08
CA ALA A 35 -15.90 6.37 -3.88
C ALA A 35 -15.48 6.22 -5.36
N HIS A 36 -14.75 7.20 -5.93
CA HIS A 36 -14.24 7.14 -7.30
C HIS A 36 -12.91 6.40 -7.42
N VAL A 37 -12.20 6.16 -6.31
CA VAL A 37 -10.91 5.49 -6.30
C VAL A 37 -11.09 4.03 -6.69
N ARG A 38 -10.20 3.54 -7.56
CA ARG A 38 -10.16 2.16 -8.05
C ARG A 38 -8.82 1.48 -7.76
N LEU A 39 -7.80 2.27 -7.41
CA LEU A 39 -6.48 1.76 -7.08
C LEU A 39 -5.88 2.51 -5.89
N VAL A 40 -5.39 1.77 -4.89
CA VAL A 40 -4.53 2.32 -3.84
C VAL A 40 -3.07 2.01 -4.19
N MET A 41 -2.27 3.06 -4.37
CA MET A 41 -0.83 2.93 -4.63
C MET A 41 -0.06 3.13 -3.33
N VAL A 42 0.83 2.19 -3.01
CA VAL A 42 1.59 2.21 -1.75
C VAL A 42 3.08 2.19 -2.01
N ALA A 43 3.79 3.18 -1.46
CA ALA A 43 5.25 3.23 -1.48
C ALA A 43 5.75 4.09 -0.30
N ASN A 44 6.99 3.86 0.14
CA ASN A 44 7.66 4.77 1.08
C ASN A 44 7.88 6.14 0.41
N ASP A 45 8.44 6.13 -0.80
CA ASP A 45 8.60 7.31 -1.66
C ASP A 45 7.52 7.28 -2.74
N LEU A 46 6.46 8.08 -2.54
CA LEU A 46 5.33 8.14 -3.47
C LEU A 46 5.76 8.80 -4.79
N PRO A 47 5.69 8.09 -5.93
CA PRO A 47 6.09 8.66 -7.20
C PRO A 47 5.02 9.61 -7.75
N ALA A 48 5.40 10.56 -8.61
CA ALA A 48 4.42 11.36 -9.32
C ALA A 48 3.57 10.46 -10.24
N LEU A 49 2.24 10.63 -10.24
CA LEU A 49 1.35 9.90 -11.15
C LEU A 49 1.60 10.24 -12.62
N THR A 50 2.25 11.38 -12.89
CA THR A 50 2.71 11.81 -14.21
C THR A 50 4.06 11.20 -14.61
N ASP A 51 4.71 10.41 -13.75
CA ASP A 51 5.92 9.66 -14.14
C ASP A 51 5.59 8.74 -15.33
N PRO A 52 6.41 8.70 -16.39
CA PRO A 52 6.09 7.92 -17.58
C PRO A 52 5.84 6.43 -17.30
N LEU A 53 6.65 5.81 -16.45
CA LEU A 53 6.52 4.39 -16.12
C LEU A 53 5.28 4.14 -15.28
N VAL A 54 4.98 5.03 -14.33
CA VAL A 54 3.74 4.96 -13.53
C VAL A 54 2.53 5.11 -14.44
N SER A 55 2.53 6.10 -15.35
CA SER A 55 1.45 6.31 -16.30
C SER A 55 1.21 5.10 -17.19
N ASP A 56 2.25 4.41 -17.64
CA ASP A 56 2.14 3.21 -18.46
C ASP A 56 1.56 2.03 -17.67
N VAL A 57 1.97 1.84 -16.41
CA VAL A 57 1.40 0.80 -15.53
C VAL A 57 -0.06 1.09 -15.24
N LEU A 58 -0.42 2.33 -14.92
CA LEU A 58 -1.83 2.72 -14.70
C LEU A 58 -2.69 2.48 -15.94
N ARG A 59 -2.16 2.80 -17.13
CA ARG A 59 -2.82 2.50 -18.41
C ARG A 59 -3.00 1.00 -18.62
N ALA A 60 -1.98 0.20 -18.30
CA ALA A 60 -2.06 -1.27 -18.39
C ALA A 60 -3.11 -1.85 -17.44
N LEU A 61 -3.32 -1.22 -16.28
CA LEU A 61 -4.38 -1.54 -15.31
C LEU A 61 -5.75 -0.95 -15.65
N THR A 62 -5.88 -0.22 -16.77
CA THR A 62 -7.08 0.55 -17.15
C THR A 62 -7.59 1.53 -16.08
N VAL A 63 -6.68 2.05 -15.24
CA VAL A 63 -6.97 3.00 -14.16
C VAL A 63 -6.52 4.40 -14.57
N SER A 64 -7.41 5.39 -14.44
CA SER A 64 -7.05 6.80 -14.65
C SER A 64 -6.33 7.38 -13.42
N PRO A 65 -5.38 8.31 -13.56
CA PRO A 65 -4.66 8.90 -12.42
C PRO A 65 -5.56 9.52 -11.34
N ASP A 66 -6.72 10.09 -11.70
CA ASP A 66 -7.71 10.63 -10.75
C ASP A 66 -8.39 9.55 -9.90
N GLN A 67 -8.31 8.28 -10.31
CA GLN A 67 -8.85 7.14 -9.58
C GLN A 67 -7.80 6.48 -8.66
N VAL A 68 -6.63 7.09 -8.50
CA VAL A 68 -5.52 6.56 -7.69
C VAL A 68 -5.42 7.31 -6.35
N LEU A 69 -5.45 6.56 -5.25
CA LEU A 69 -5.12 7.07 -3.92
C LEU A 69 -3.71 6.64 -3.53
N GLN A 70 -2.79 7.59 -3.37
CA GLN A 70 -1.41 7.32 -2.96
C GLN A 70 -1.27 7.40 -1.43
N LEU A 71 -0.79 6.32 -0.81
CA LEU A 71 -0.59 6.23 0.64
C LEU A 71 0.78 5.65 0.98
N THR A 72 1.38 6.12 2.06
CA THR A 72 2.55 5.44 2.65
C THR A 72 2.10 4.20 3.42
N PRO A 73 2.98 3.21 3.69
CA PRO A 73 2.63 2.04 4.49
C PRO A 73 2.03 2.39 5.86
N GLU A 74 2.52 3.46 6.50
CA GLU A 74 1.98 3.96 7.76
C GLU A 74 0.51 4.41 7.64
N LYS A 75 0.16 5.10 6.53
CA LYS A 75 -1.20 5.58 6.27
C LYS A 75 -2.16 4.45 5.92
N ILE A 76 -1.67 3.35 5.33
CA ILE A 76 -2.49 2.15 5.10
C ILE A 76 -3.01 1.58 6.42
N ALA A 77 -2.19 1.59 7.48
CA ALA A 77 -2.62 1.15 8.80
C ALA A 77 -3.73 2.04 9.41
N MET A 78 -4.00 3.22 8.85
CA MET A 78 -5.07 4.13 9.28
C MET A 78 -6.39 3.94 8.52
N LEU A 79 -6.45 3.06 7.52
CA LEU A 79 -7.69 2.74 6.82
C LEU A 79 -8.68 2.02 7.75
N PRO A 80 -9.99 2.26 7.60
CA PRO A 80 -11.05 1.50 8.29
C PRO A 80 -10.88 -0.01 8.07
N GLN A 81 -11.22 -0.81 9.08
CA GLN A 81 -11.29 -2.26 8.91
C GLN A 81 -12.34 -2.63 7.85
N GLY A 82 -12.04 -3.63 7.01
CA GLY A 82 -12.90 -4.01 5.89
C GLY A 82 -12.88 -3.04 4.71
N SER A 83 -11.93 -2.08 4.68
CA SER A 83 -11.70 -1.28 3.47
C SER A 83 -11.34 -2.22 2.32
N ARG A 84 -11.91 -1.94 1.14
CA ARG A 84 -11.70 -2.74 -0.07
C ARG A 84 -11.36 -1.86 -1.25
N CYS A 85 -10.22 -2.13 -1.88
CA CYS A 85 -9.77 -1.54 -3.12
C CYS A 85 -8.60 -2.35 -3.67
N ASN A 86 -8.53 -2.52 -4.99
CA ASN A 86 -7.32 -3.08 -5.59
C ASN A 86 -6.12 -2.19 -5.29
N SER A 87 -4.93 -2.77 -5.23
CA SER A 87 -3.74 -2.05 -4.80
C SER A 87 -2.48 -2.47 -5.54
N TRP A 88 -1.58 -1.50 -5.66
CA TRP A 88 -0.24 -1.71 -6.19
C TRP A 88 0.77 -1.17 -5.19
N ARG A 89 1.63 -2.05 -4.66
CA ARG A 89 2.73 -1.67 -3.76
C ARG A 89 4.09 -1.70 -4.46
N LEU A 90 4.92 -0.69 -4.19
CA LEU A 90 6.25 -0.52 -4.77
C LEU A 90 7.30 -0.56 -3.66
N GLY A 91 8.23 -1.51 -3.75
CA GLY A 91 9.34 -1.64 -2.78
C GLY A 91 8.88 -1.93 -1.35
N THR A 92 7.72 -2.57 -1.20
CA THR A 92 7.17 -3.02 0.08
C THR A 92 6.81 -4.50 -0.05
N ASP A 93 7.50 -5.35 0.70
CA ASP A 93 7.30 -6.80 0.61
C ASP A 93 6.02 -7.24 1.33
N GLU A 94 5.73 -6.61 2.47
CA GLU A 94 4.58 -6.95 3.29
C GLU A 94 3.25 -6.69 2.55
N PRO A 95 2.35 -7.70 2.49
CA PRO A 95 1.00 -7.50 1.98
C PRO A 95 0.24 -6.45 2.80
N LEU A 96 -0.63 -5.71 2.12
CA LEU A 96 -1.42 -4.66 2.76
C LEU A 96 -2.60 -5.27 3.53
N SER A 97 -2.97 -4.66 4.65
CA SER A 97 -4.24 -4.95 5.33
C SER A 97 -5.42 -4.24 4.64
N LEU A 98 -5.57 -4.47 3.33
CA LEU A 98 -6.59 -3.90 2.45
C LEU A 98 -7.16 -5.02 1.58
N GLU A 99 -8.48 -5.17 1.54
CA GLU A 99 -9.12 -6.20 0.73
C GLU A 99 -9.10 -5.85 -0.76
N GLY A 100 -8.97 -6.85 -1.64
CA GLY A 100 -8.90 -6.68 -3.09
C GLY A 100 -7.63 -7.29 -3.69
N ALA A 101 -7.50 -7.23 -5.01
CA ALA A 101 -6.29 -7.69 -5.68
C ALA A 101 -5.10 -6.83 -5.29
N GLN A 102 -3.98 -7.47 -4.95
CA GLN A 102 -2.74 -6.78 -4.59
C GLN A 102 -1.63 -7.20 -5.54
N VAL A 103 -1.17 -6.25 -6.36
CA VAL A 103 0.04 -6.43 -7.18
C VAL A 103 1.25 -5.79 -6.49
N ALA A 104 2.40 -6.42 -6.65
CA ALA A 104 3.63 -6.00 -6.00
C ALA A 104 4.76 -5.87 -7.01
N SER A 105 5.52 -4.79 -6.89
CA SER A 105 6.75 -4.61 -7.64
C SER A 105 7.89 -4.18 -6.70
N PRO A 106 9.14 -4.29 -7.16
CA PRO A 106 10.24 -3.55 -6.56
C PRO A 106 9.98 -2.04 -6.55
N ALA A 107 10.87 -1.29 -5.89
CA ALA A 107 10.84 0.17 -5.91
C ALA A 107 10.88 0.71 -7.35
N LEU A 108 10.33 1.90 -7.57
CA LEU A 108 10.17 2.44 -8.94
C LEU A 108 11.51 2.55 -9.70
N THR A 109 12.59 2.89 -9.00
CA THR A 109 13.95 2.98 -9.56
C THR A 109 14.42 1.63 -10.11
N GLU A 110 14.22 0.55 -9.36
CA GLU A 110 14.57 -0.80 -9.79
C GLU A 110 13.63 -1.30 -10.90
N LEU A 111 12.32 -1.06 -10.76
CA LEU A 111 11.34 -1.42 -11.78
C LEU A 111 11.66 -0.76 -13.13
N ARG A 112 12.20 0.47 -13.11
CA ARG A 112 12.68 1.19 -14.30
C ARG A 112 13.92 0.55 -14.90
N ALA A 113 14.87 0.11 -14.08
CA ALA A 113 16.11 -0.48 -14.55
C ALA A 113 15.97 -1.94 -15.00
N ASN A 114 14.96 -2.68 -14.51
CA ASN A 114 14.87 -4.12 -14.66
C ASN A 114 13.69 -4.57 -15.57
N PRO A 115 13.95 -4.99 -16.83
CA PRO A 115 12.92 -5.51 -17.72
C PRO A 115 12.19 -6.75 -17.20
N THR A 116 12.92 -7.65 -16.53
CA THR A 116 12.35 -8.86 -15.93
C THR A 116 11.36 -8.52 -14.83
N ALA A 117 11.64 -7.49 -14.02
CA ALA A 117 10.71 -7.00 -13.02
C ALA A 117 9.41 -6.45 -13.64
N ARG A 118 9.50 -5.77 -14.79
CA ARG A 118 8.31 -5.29 -15.53
C ARG A 118 7.48 -6.44 -16.10
N ALA A 119 8.13 -7.44 -16.67
CA ALA A 119 7.46 -8.64 -17.17
C ALA A 119 6.79 -9.42 -16.03
N ALA A 120 7.45 -9.54 -14.89
CA ALA A 120 6.88 -10.17 -13.69
C ALA A 120 5.68 -9.39 -13.14
N LEU A 121 5.74 -8.05 -13.13
CA LEU A 121 4.60 -7.22 -12.76
C LEU A 121 3.41 -7.45 -13.70
N TRP A 122 3.65 -7.47 -15.02
CA TRP A 122 2.59 -7.77 -15.98
C TRP A 122 1.98 -9.16 -15.78
N GLN A 123 2.81 -10.18 -15.52
CA GLN A 123 2.33 -11.52 -15.22
C GLN A 123 1.44 -11.55 -13.97
N GLN A 124 1.79 -10.79 -12.93
CA GLN A 124 0.93 -10.64 -11.74
C GLN A 124 -0.41 -9.97 -12.08
N ILE A 125 -0.40 -8.92 -12.91
CA ILE A 125 -1.62 -8.23 -13.35
C ILE A 125 -2.55 -9.21 -14.09
N CYS A 126 -2.00 -10.05 -14.98
CA CYS A 126 -2.79 -11.07 -15.67
C CYS A 126 -3.40 -12.10 -14.70
N THR A 127 -2.69 -12.50 -13.63
CA THR A 127 -3.26 -13.40 -12.61
C THR A 127 -4.51 -12.81 -11.95
N TYR A 128 -4.57 -11.49 -11.82
CA TYR A 128 -5.71 -10.75 -11.26
C TYR A 128 -6.59 -10.12 -12.35
N GLU A 129 -6.65 -10.72 -13.55
CA GLU A 129 -7.40 -10.15 -14.68
C GLU A 129 -8.87 -9.87 -14.34
N HIS A 130 -9.51 -10.71 -13.52
CA HIS A 130 -10.92 -10.56 -13.15
C HIS A 130 -11.16 -9.36 -12.22
N ASP A 131 -10.14 -8.96 -11.45
CA ASP A 131 -10.21 -7.83 -10.52
C ASP A 131 -9.94 -6.49 -11.20
N PHE A 132 -9.02 -6.47 -12.19
CA PHE A 132 -8.65 -5.25 -12.92
C PHE A 132 -9.45 -5.05 -14.21
N PHE A 133 -9.86 -6.15 -14.86
CA PHE A 133 -10.59 -6.16 -16.13
C PHE A 133 -11.88 -7.00 -15.98
N PRO A 134 -12.82 -6.60 -15.11
CA PRO A 134 -14.08 -7.31 -14.98
C PRO A 134 -14.78 -7.36 -16.35
N ARG A 135 -15.27 -8.55 -16.72
CA ARG A 135 -16.07 -8.70 -17.94
C ARG A 135 -17.36 -7.90 -17.78
N ASN A 136 -17.62 -7.03 -18.75
CA ASN A 136 -18.91 -6.38 -18.90
C ASN A 136 -19.77 -7.31 -19.76
N ASP A 137 -20.45 -8.26 -19.12
CA ASP A 137 -21.50 -9.06 -19.78
C ASP A 137 -22.77 -8.23 -20.00
#